data_AF-A0A835DSH2-F1
#
_entry.id   AF-A0A835DSH2-F1
#
_cell.length_a   1.000
_cell.length_b   1.000
_cell.length_c   1.000
_cell.angle_alpha   90.00
_cell.angle_beta   90.00
_cell.angle_gamma   90.00
#
_symmetry.space_group_name_H-M   'P 1'
#
loop_
_entity.id
_entity.type
_entity.pdbx_description
1 polymer ?
#
loop_
_entity_poly.entity_id
_entity_poly.type
_entity_poly.pdbx_seq_one_letter_code
_entity_poly.pdbx_strand_id
1 'polypeptide(L)'
;MALVKSDIGGNILRLESKYSSNPSEFNLLYSMVREEIAAKRANAVPSSCANGLLWLTRAMDFLVELYCNLVKHKDWTMLRACTDSYNKTLKKWHGWLASISFNAAMKLAPDRKKFMEVLGGTGDLNADIKKFCTSFSPLLEENHKLLTSVGLE
;
A
#
# COMPACT_ATOMS: atom_id res chain seq x y z
N MET A 1 -7.75 13.59 -2.71
CA MET A 1 -6.62 12.77 -2.20
C MET A 1 -6.40 12.82 -0.68
N ALA A 2 -6.99 13.77 0.06
CA ALA A 2 -6.86 13.84 1.52
C ALA A 2 -7.29 12.54 2.24
N LEU A 3 -8.37 11.89 1.79
CA LEU A 3 -8.85 10.62 2.37
C LEU A 3 -7.81 9.50 2.23
N VAL A 4 -7.24 9.31 1.04
CA VAL A 4 -6.20 8.29 0.80
C VAL A 4 -4.95 8.59 1.63
N LYS A 5 -4.53 9.86 1.68
CA LYS A 5 -3.38 10.28 2.51
C LYS A 5 -3.63 9.99 4.00
N SER A 6 -4.83 10.27 4.48
CA SER A 6 -5.22 10.02 5.88
C SER A 6 -5.27 8.53 6.21
N ASP A 7 -5.75 7.69 5.28
CA ASP A 7 -5.83 6.24 5.46
C ASP A 7 -4.42 5.62 5.56
N ILE A 8 -3.56 5.89 4.56
CA ILE A 8 -2.16 5.45 4.55
C ILE A 8 -1.41 5.98 5.78
N GLY A 9 -1.56 7.27 6.08
CA GLY A 9 -0.93 7.89 7.24
C GLY A 9 -1.40 7.28 8.56
N GLY A 10 -2.69 6.94 8.69
CA GLY A 10 -3.24 6.26 9.85
C GLY A 10 -2.64 4.86 10.06
N ASN A 11 -2.45 4.11 8.97
CA ASN A 11 -1.82 2.78 9.04
C ASN A 11 -0.35 2.86 9.46
N ILE A 12 0.40 3.85 8.93
CA ILE A 12 1.79 4.12 9.34
C ILE A 12 1.85 4.50 10.83
N LEU A 13 1.00 5.42 11.28
CA LEU A 13 0.98 5.89 12.67
C LEU A 13 0.71 4.76 13.66
N ARG A 14 -0.08 3.74 13.30
CA ARG A 14 -0.30 2.55 14.15
C ARG A 14 1.00 1.75 14.34
N LEU A 15 1.77 1.55 13.27
CA LEU A 15 3.07 0.87 13.31
C LEU A 15 4.08 1.67 14.12
N GLU A 16 4.16 2.98 13.89
CA GLU A 16 5.05 3.88 14.64
C GLU A 16 4.70 3.95 16.13
N SER A 17 3.41 3.98 16.46
CA SER A 17 2.94 3.97 17.86
C SER A 17 3.30 2.66 18.55
N LYS A 18 3.16 1.52 17.85
CA LYS A 18 3.56 0.21 18.39
C LYS A 18 5.06 0.14 18.60
N TYR A 19 5.87 0.54 17.62
CA TYR A 19 7.33 0.65 17.75
C TYR A 19 7.71 1.50 18.98
N SER A 20 7.11 2.68 19.11
CA SER A 20 7.42 3.64 20.17
C SER A 20 7.07 3.14 21.57
N SER A 21 6.11 2.22 21.69
CA SER A 21 5.71 1.64 22.99
C SER A 21 6.80 0.75 23.61
N ASN A 22 7.61 0.08 22.78
CA ASN A 22 8.78 -0.68 23.22
C ASN A 22 9.75 -0.92 22.04
N PRO A 23 10.67 0.02 21.73
CA PRO A 23 11.51 -0.07 20.55
C PRO A 23 12.44 -1.29 20.50
N SER A 24 12.85 -1.84 21.65
CA SER A 24 13.72 -3.02 21.69
C SER A 24 12.97 -4.29 21.33
N GLU A 25 11.69 -4.39 21.70
CA GLU A 25 10.83 -5.53 21.42
C GLU A 25 10.19 -5.44 20.02
N PHE A 26 9.78 -4.24 19.61
CA PHE A 26 9.02 -4.00 18.39
C PHE A 26 9.87 -3.45 17.25
N ASN A 27 11.16 -3.76 17.20
CA ASN A 27 12.06 -3.36 16.12
C ASN A 27 11.80 -4.08 14.77
N LEU A 28 10.98 -5.12 14.76
CA LEU A 28 10.62 -5.91 13.58
C LEU A 28 9.08 -5.97 13.44
N LEU A 29 8.59 -5.89 12.19
CA LEU A 29 7.15 -6.06 11.91
C LEU A 29 6.61 -7.39 12.45
N TYR A 30 7.44 -8.44 12.39
CA TYR A 30 7.11 -9.76 12.91
C TYR A 30 6.77 -9.76 14.41
N SER A 31 7.58 -9.09 15.24
CA SER A 31 7.34 -9.05 16.68
C SER A 31 6.09 -8.24 17.03
N MET A 32 5.82 -7.16 16.29
CA MET A 32 4.57 -6.40 16.43
C MET A 32 3.34 -7.28 16.18
N VAL A 33 3.32 -8.02 15.07
CA VAL A 33 2.18 -8.88 14.68
C VAL A 33 2.00 -10.03 15.67
N ARG A 34 3.09 -10.70 16.07
CA ARG A 34 3.02 -11.84 17.01
C ARG A 34 2.44 -11.46 18.36
N GLU A 35 2.80 -10.30 18.90
CA GLU A 35 2.26 -9.81 20.17
C GLU A 35 0.74 -9.61 20.07
N GLU A 36 0.25 -8.98 19.01
CA GLU A 36 -1.19 -8.74 18.85
C GLU A 36 -2.01 -10.01 18.61
N ILE A 37 -1.42 -11.00 17.95
CA ILE A 37 -2.03 -12.33 17.79
C ILE A 37 -2.12 -13.03 19.15
N ALA A 38 -1.04 -13.05 19.92
CA ALA A 38 -1.02 -13.65 21.26
C ALA A 38 -2.04 -12.97 22.19
N ALA A 39 -2.18 -11.65 22.08
CA ALA A 39 -3.17 -10.87 22.81
C ALA A 39 -4.61 -10.95 22.25
N LYS A 40 -4.84 -11.74 21.18
CA LYS A 40 -6.14 -11.88 20.48
C LYS A 40 -6.70 -10.55 19.97
N ARG A 41 -5.86 -9.55 19.70
CA ARG A 41 -6.26 -8.21 19.22
C ARG A 41 -6.17 -8.06 17.71
N ALA A 42 -5.31 -8.82 17.03
CA ALA A 42 -4.99 -8.63 15.62
C ALA A 42 -6.25 -8.57 14.72
N ASN A 43 -7.18 -9.52 14.89
CA ASN A 43 -8.47 -9.58 14.17
C ASN A 43 -9.64 -8.93 14.91
N ALA A 44 -9.52 -8.73 16.23
CA ALA A 44 -10.62 -8.24 17.06
C ALA A 44 -10.74 -6.71 17.06
N VAL A 45 -9.65 -6.00 16.75
CA VAL A 45 -9.57 -4.54 16.85
C VAL A 45 -9.24 -3.94 15.48
N PRO A 46 -10.17 -3.21 14.84
CA PRO A 46 -9.90 -2.58 13.53
C PRO A 46 -8.74 -1.58 13.54
N SER A 47 -8.39 -1.03 14.71
CA SER A 47 -7.25 -0.14 14.94
C SER A 47 -5.95 -0.86 15.32
N SER A 48 -5.90 -2.19 15.26
CA SER A 48 -4.69 -2.97 15.56
C SER A 48 -3.54 -2.62 14.63
N CYS A 49 -2.32 -2.78 15.12
CA CYS A 49 -1.08 -2.61 14.37
C CYS A 49 -1.01 -3.59 13.20
N ALA A 50 -1.38 -4.85 13.42
CA ALA A 50 -1.41 -5.91 12.43
C ALA A 50 -2.41 -5.61 11.30
N ASN A 51 -3.59 -5.07 11.62
CA ASN A 51 -4.52 -4.61 10.58
C ASN A 51 -3.98 -3.38 9.85
N GLY A 52 -3.26 -2.48 10.54
CA GLY A 52 -2.51 -1.39 9.91
C GLY A 52 -1.49 -1.89 8.88
N LEU A 53 -0.68 -2.89 9.25
CA LEU A 53 0.28 -3.53 8.36
C LEU A 53 -0.40 -4.20 7.15
N LEU A 54 -1.52 -4.88 7.37
CA LEU A 54 -2.30 -5.54 6.32
C LEU A 54 -2.78 -4.54 5.26
N TRP A 55 -3.46 -3.47 5.69
CA TRP A 55 -3.97 -2.46 4.75
C TRP A 55 -2.86 -1.63 4.10
N LEU A 56 -1.79 -1.34 4.84
CA LEU A 56 -0.62 -0.68 4.27
C LEU A 56 0.03 -1.54 3.17
N THR A 57 0.21 -2.85 3.41
CA THR A 57 0.78 -3.78 2.42
C THR A 57 -0.06 -3.81 1.16
N ARG A 58 -1.39 -3.95 1.28
CA ARG A 58 -2.33 -3.93 0.14
C ARG A 58 -2.30 -2.61 -0.64
N ALA A 59 -2.18 -1.48 0.05
CA ALA A 59 -2.06 -0.17 -0.59
C ALA A 59 -0.72 -0.01 -1.34
N MET A 60 0.35 -0.59 -0.79
CA MET A 60 1.66 -0.60 -1.42
C MET A 60 1.71 -1.51 -2.66
N ASP A 61 0.99 -2.64 -2.68
CA ASP A 61 0.83 -3.48 -3.88
C ASP A 61 0.25 -2.67 -5.05
N PHE A 62 -0.81 -1.90 -4.77
CA PHE A 62 -1.42 -1.02 -5.75
C PHE A 62 -0.42 0.01 -6.30
N LEU A 63 0.39 0.61 -5.42
CA LEU A 63 1.38 1.61 -5.82
C LEU A 63 2.47 1.01 -6.70
N VAL A 64 2.99 -0.15 -6.33
CA VAL A 64 3.99 -0.90 -7.11
C VAL A 64 3.43 -1.27 -8.48
N GLU A 65 2.22 -1.85 -8.53
CA GLU A 65 1.58 -2.23 -9.80
C GLU A 65 1.32 -0.99 -10.69
N LEU A 66 0.88 0.12 -10.10
CA LEU A 66 0.71 1.40 -10.82
C LEU A 66 2.01 1.89 -11.43
N TYR A 67 3.09 1.90 -10.66
CA TYR A 67 4.40 2.34 -11.13
C TYR A 67 4.97 1.42 -12.20
N CYS A 68 4.85 0.09 -12.04
CA CYS A 68 5.18 -0.88 -13.07
C CYS A 68 4.40 -0.60 -14.38
N ASN A 69 3.09 -0.36 -14.28
CA ASN A 69 2.25 -0.05 -15.44
C ASN A 69 2.64 1.26 -16.12
N LEU A 70 2.95 2.32 -15.36
CA LEU A 70 3.35 3.63 -15.91
C LEU A 70 4.66 3.58 -16.71
N VAL A 71 5.59 2.71 -16.32
CA VAL A 71 6.86 2.49 -17.03
C VAL A 71 6.68 1.56 -18.23
N LYS A 72 5.94 0.45 -18.04
CA LYS A 72 5.74 -0.56 -19.09
C LYS A 72 4.87 -0.06 -20.24
N HIS A 73 3.85 0.74 -19.92
CA HIS A 73 2.83 1.19 -20.85
C HIS A 73 2.85 2.71 -20.98
N LYS A 74 3.78 3.23 -21.79
CA LYS A 74 3.99 4.68 -21.96
C LYS A 74 2.82 5.40 -22.62
N ASP A 75 1.98 4.66 -23.34
CA ASP A 75 0.80 5.10 -24.08
C ASP A 75 -0.49 5.08 -23.25
N TRP A 76 -0.49 4.47 -22.08
CA TRP A 76 -1.70 4.40 -21.24
C TRP A 76 -2.04 5.74 -20.64
N THR A 77 -3.35 6.02 -20.52
CA THR A 77 -3.84 7.14 -19.71
C THR A 77 -3.65 6.85 -18.22
N MET A 78 -3.63 7.89 -17.39
CA MET A 78 -3.55 7.72 -15.93
C MET A 78 -4.74 6.90 -15.41
N LEU A 79 -5.94 7.14 -15.93
CA LEU A 79 -7.14 6.38 -15.60
C LEU A 79 -6.96 4.88 -15.88
N ARG A 80 -6.43 4.52 -17.05
CA ARG A 80 -6.21 3.12 -17.43
C ARG A 80 -5.18 2.46 -16.50
N ALA A 81 -4.04 3.12 -16.25
CA ALA A 81 -2.99 2.60 -15.38
C ALA A 81 -3.50 2.39 -13.93
N CYS A 82 -4.22 3.36 -13.37
CA CYS A 82 -4.82 3.21 -12.04
C CYS A 82 -5.87 2.11 -12.00
N THR A 83 -6.75 2.05 -12.99
CA THR A 83 -7.87 1.08 -13.00
C THR A 83 -7.36 -0.35 -13.11
N ASP A 84 -6.38 -0.60 -13.99
CA ASP A 84 -5.76 -1.92 -14.11
C ASP A 84 -5.08 -2.33 -12.79
N SER A 85 -4.28 -1.43 -12.23
CA SER A 85 -3.56 -1.68 -10.97
C SER A 85 -4.53 -1.97 -9.81
N TYR A 86 -5.62 -1.21 -9.72
CA TYR A 86 -6.66 -1.40 -8.72
C TYR A 86 -7.34 -2.77 -8.84
N ASN A 87 -7.71 -3.16 -10.06
CA ASN A 87 -8.37 -4.44 -10.31
C ASN A 87 -7.48 -5.64 -9.92
N LYS A 88 -6.16 -5.54 -10.13
CA LYS A 88 -5.21 -6.60 -9.79
C LYS A 88 -4.88 -6.70 -8.30
N THR A 89 -5.07 -5.62 -7.53
CA THR A 89 -4.56 -5.51 -6.15
C THR A 89 -5.67 -5.27 -5.14
N LEU A 90 -6.14 -4.03 -4.99
CA LEU A 90 -7.04 -3.59 -3.92
C LEU A 90 -8.49 -4.01 -4.10
N LYS A 91 -8.96 -4.21 -5.34
CA LYS A 91 -10.39 -4.42 -5.62
C LYS A 91 -10.97 -5.62 -4.88
N LYS A 92 -10.24 -6.74 -4.79
CA LYS A 92 -10.71 -7.93 -4.06
C LYS A 92 -10.96 -7.69 -2.57
N TRP A 93 -10.35 -6.66 -1.99
CA TRP A 93 -10.49 -6.28 -0.58
C TRP A 93 -11.51 -5.17 -0.35
N HIS A 94 -11.88 -4.43 -1.41
CA HIS A 94 -12.81 -3.32 -1.32
C HIS A 94 -14.24 -3.80 -1.46
N GLY A 95 -15.06 -3.54 -0.44
CA GLY A 95 -16.52 -3.63 -0.58
C GLY A 95 -17.07 -2.65 -1.63
N TRP A 96 -18.36 -2.76 -1.91
CA TRP A 96 -19.04 -1.98 -2.95
C TRP A 96 -18.87 -0.45 -2.77
N LEU A 97 -18.99 0.07 -1.55
CA LEU A 97 -18.82 1.49 -1.24
C LEU A 97 -17.40 2.00 -1.54
N ALA A 98 -16.38 1.21 -1.18
CA ALA A 98 -14.99 1.56 -1.44
C ALA A 98 -14.69 1.52 -2.95
N SER A 99 -15.29 0.57 -3.68
CA SER A 99 -15.17 0.48 -5.14
C SER A 99 -15.80 1.69 -5.85
N ILE A 100 -16.98 2.14 -5.40
CA ILE A 100 -17.62 3.36 -5.93
C ILE A 100 -16.75 4.60 -5.66
N SER A 101 -16.21 4.71 -4.44
CA SER A 101 -15.32 5.80 -4.05
C SER A 101 -14.07 5.86 -4.92
N PHE A 102 -13.48 4.71 -5.25
CA PHE A 102 -12.35 4.63 -6.18
C PHE A 102 -12.72 5.19 -7.56
N ASN A 103 -13.83 4.74 -8.15
CA ASN A 103 -14.29 5.22 -9.46
C ASN A 103 -14.55 6.73 -9.49
N ALA A 104 -15.11 7.28 -8.40
CA ALA A 104 -15.29 8.72 -8.27
C ALA A 104 -13.95 9.46 -8.18
N ALA A 105 -13.00 8.97 -7.38
CA ALA A 105 -11.68 9.56 -7.26
C ALA A 105 -10.89 9.55 -8.58
N MET A 106 -11.08 8.53 -9.42
CA MET A 106 -10.41 8.44 -10.71
C MET A 106 -10.85 9.51 -11.71
N LYS A 107 -12.05 10.08 -11.57
CA LYS A 107 -12.47 11.26 -12.36
C LYS A 107 -11.65 12.51 -12.05
N LEU A 108 -10.97 12.52 -10.91
CA LEU A 108 -10.10 13.59 -10.44
C LEU A 108 -8.61 13.23 -10.59
N ALA A 109 -8.30 12.10 -11.24
CA ALA A 109 -6.92 11.71 -11.49
C ALA A 109 -6.23 12.77 -12.38
N PRO A 110 -4.98 13.12 -12.09
CA PRO A 110 -4.25 14.09 -12.90
C PRO A 110 -3.96 13.52 -14.29
N ASP A 111 -3.63 14.43 -15.22
CA ASP A 111 -3.03 14.05 -16.49
C ASP A 111 -1.72 13.26 -16.26
N ARG A 112 -1.47 12.25 -17.09
CA ARG A 112 -0.30 11.37 -16.97
C ARG A 112 1.00 12.17 -17.10
N LYS A 113 1.10 13.04 -18.10
CA LYS A 113 2.35 13.79 -18.34
C LYS A 113 2.67 14.65 -17.12
N LYS A 114 1.68 15.38 -16.61
CA LYS A 114 1.85 16.20 -15.41
C LYS A 114 2.19 15.38 -14.16
N PHE A 115 1.59 14.20 -14.00
CA PHE A 115 1.93 13.29 -12.90
C PHE A 115 3.39 12.83 -12.98
N MET A 116 3.84 12.38 -14.15
CA MET A 116 5.21 11.92 -14.37
C MET A 116 6.23 13.06 -14.21
N GLU A 117 5.92 14.27 -14.65
CA GLU A 117 6.78 15.45 -14.45
C GLU A 117 6.99 15.77 -12.96
N VAL A 118 5.92 15.73 -12.16
CA VAL A 118 6.01 15.95 -10.72
C VAL A 118 6.81 14.84 -10.03
N LEU A 119 6.65 13.60 -10.48
CA LEU A 119 7.33 12.45 -9.88
C LEU A 119 8.83 12.40 -10.23
N GLY A 120 9.21 12.80 -11.43
CA GLY A 120 10.56 12.61 -11.97
C GLY A 120 11.61 13.61 -11.51
N GLY A 121 11.20 14.81 -11.11
CA GLY A 121 12.16 15.86 -10.76
C GLY A 121 13.21 16.05 -11.86
N THR A 122 14.49 15.87 -11.52
CA THR A 122 15.63 16.02 -12.45
C THR A 122 16.33 14.71 -12.83
N GLY A 123 15.84 13.55 -12.36
CA GLY A 123 16.50 12.23 -12.53
C GLY A 123 15.93 11.37 -13.66
N ASP A 124 16.47 10.15 -13.83
CA ASP A 124 15.86 9.13 -14.69
C ASP A 124 14.73 8.42 -13.93
N LEU A 125 13.54 9.03 -14.01
CA LEU A 125 12.33 8.52 -13.35
C LEU A 125 12.03 7.05 -13.70
N ASN A 126 12.28 6.62 -14.94
CA ASN A 126 11.95 5.25 -15.33
C ASN A 126 12.91 4.25 -14.67
N ALA A 127 14.19 4.59 -14.56
CA ALA A 127 15.16 3.78 -13.84
C ALA A 127 14.84 3.73 -12.34
N ASP A 128 14.49 4.88 -11.75
CA ASP A 128 14.14 4.98 -10.32
C ASP A 128 12.89 4.18 -9.98
N ILE A 129 11.82 4.29 -10.79
CA ILE A 129 10.61 3.47 -10.64
C ILE A 129 10.93 1.98 -10.74
N LYS A 130 11.72 1.56 -11.74
CA LYS A 130 12.09 0.14 -11.91
C LYS A 130 12.85 -0.38 -10.69
N LYS A 131 13.79 0.42 -10.18
CA LYS A 131 14.55 0.09 -8.98
C LYS A 131 13.63 -0.02 -7.76
N PHE A 132 12.74 0.95 -7.56
CA PHE A 132 11.75 0.90 -6.48
C PHE A 132 10.91 -0.37 -6.53
N CYS A 133 10.30 -0.68 -7.69
CA CYS A 133 9.46 -1.87 -7.82
C CYS A 133 10.27 -3.16 -7.58
N THR A 134 11.46 -3.27 -8.17
CA THR A 134 12.32 -4.46 -8.03
C THR A 134 12.78 -4.68 -6.59
N SER A 135 13.10 -3.62 -5.86
CA SER A 135 13.59 -3.71 -4.48
C SER A 135 12.47 -3.82 -3.44
N PHE A 136 11.30 -3.24 -3.72
CA PHE A 136 10.21 -3.16 -2.74
C PHE A 136 9.23 -4.35 -2.85
N SER A 137 8.97 -4.87 -4.05
CA SER A 137 8.08 -6.04 -4.22
C SER A 137 8.45 -7.24 -3.35
N PRO A 138 9.73 -7.65 -3.21
CA PRO A 138 10.09 -8.77 -2.34
C PRO A 138 9.75 -8.51 -0.86
N LEU A 139 9.84 -7.26 -0.40
CA LEU A 139 9.48 -6.91 0.98
C LEU A 139 7.97 -7.02 1.22
N LEU A 140 7.16 -6.63 0.23
CA LEU A 140 5.71 -6.83 0.29
C LEU A 140 5.35 -8.32 0.28
N GLU A 141 6.06 -9.13 -0.50
CA GLU A 141 5.87 -10.59 -0.52
C GLU A 141 6.14 -11.21 0.86
N GLU A 142 7.21 -10.78 1.55
CA GLU A 142 7.49 -11.22 2.92
C GLU A 142 6.40 -10.76 3.92
N ASN A 143 5.83 -9.56 3.74
CA ASN A 143 4.69 -9.12 4.54
C ASN A 143 3.47 -10.01 4.31
N HIS A 144 3.13 -10.34 3.06
CA HIS A 144 2.03 -11.26 2.74
C HIS A 144 2.25 -12.66 3.33
N LYS A 145 3.48 -13.20 3.23
CA LYS A 145 3.83 -14.50 3.84
C LYS A 145 3.62 -14.46 5.35
N LEU A 146 4.08 -13.40 6.01
CA LEU A 146 3.85 -13.19 7.44
C LEU A 146 2.35 -13.17 7.76
N LEU A 147 1.58 -12.28 7.11
CA LEU A 147 0.16 -12.08 7.39
C LEU A 147 -0.67 -13.35 7.13
N THR A 148 -0.36 -14.07 6.05
CA THR A 148 -0.97 -15.38 5.74
C THR A 148 -0.62 -16.42 6.81
N SER A 149 0.64 -16.48 7.26
CA SER A 149 1.09 -17.46 8.27
C SER A 149 0.38 -17.33 9.62
N VAL A 150 -0.21 -16.15 9.91
CA VAL A 150 -0.97 -15.87 11.13
C VAL A 150 -2.48 -15.75 10.89
N GLY A 151 -2.97 -16.08 9.69
CA GLY A 151 -4.39 -16.09 9.33
C GLY A 151 -5.05 -14.71 9.28
N LEU A 152 -4.29 -13.67 8.90
CA LEU A 152 -4.79 -12.30 8.72
C LEU A 152 -5.14 -11.96 7.26
N GLU A 153 -4.70 -12.81 6.32
CA GLU A 153 -4.97 -12.70 4.89
C GLU A 153 -5.54 -14.02 4.36
#